data_AF-A0A1H6LB42-F1
#
_entry.id   AF-A0A1H6LB42-F1
#
_cell.length_a   1.000
_cell.length_b   1.000
_cell.length_c   1.000
_cell.angle_alpha   90.00
_cell.angle_beta   90.00
_cell.angle_gamma   90.00
#
_symmetry.space_group_name_H-M   'P 1'
#
loop_
_entity.id
_entity.type
_entity.pdbx_description
1 polymer ?
#
loop_
_entity_poly.entity_id
_entity_poly.type
_entity_poly.pdbx_seq_one_letter_code
_entity_poly.pdbx_strand_id
1 'polypeptide(L)'
;MNRFFLYAVAIAALCSACETDNEVFATQTNNPTNTLHQAKGVEVNDYQIYQSILNSFVYDKQHTYQENLLRFEQHVNRQILNYVPQETYKYEKLNNEQLLVLEQADVDFIEQLVYTRETKQAIYVILSNSFNSETIGLITNENERHLIETLFALHSNGNGDDDLLNDKRSIAFAYGAQYSFTQAVLYAGAIELKKHQ
;
A
#
# COMPACT_ATOMS: atom_id res chain seq x y z
N MET A 1 15.42 63.11 7.89
CA MET A 1 14.28 62.93 8.80
C MET A 1 14.16 61.45 9.12
N ASN A 2 14.15 61.14 10.41
CA ASN A 2 14.05 59.81 10.99
C ASN A 2 12.74 59.11 10.63
N ARG A 3 12.76 57.77 10.58
CA ARG A 3 12.01 56.91 11.52
C ARG A 3 12.40 55.43 11.35
N PHE A 4 13.08 54.95 12.39
CA PHE A 4 13.19 53.54 12.75
C PHE A 4 11.81 52.95 13.02
N PHE A 5 11.61 51.66 12.72
CA PHE A 5 10.89 50.75 13.59
C PHE A 5 11.44 49.33 13.40
N LEU A 6 12.23 48.89 14.39
CA LEU A 6 12.56 47.50 14.67
C LEU A 6 11.40 46.88 15.44
N TYR A 7 11.09 45.61 15.16
CA TYR A 7 10.68 44.68 16.21
C TYR A 7 11.41 43.35 15.98
N ALA A 8 12.35 43.08 16.89
CA ALA A 8 12.84 41.76 17.18
C ALA A 8 11.91 41.12 18.21
N VAL A 9 11.59 39.83 18.03
CA VAL A 9 11.26 38.95 19.14
C VAL A 9 12.21 37.77 19.03
N ALA A 10 13.08 37.68 20.02
CA ALA A 10 13.89 36.52 20.33
C ALA A 10 13.37 35.91 21.64
N ILE A 11 13.93 34.74 21.96
CA ILE A 11 13.84 33.98 23.23
C ILE A 11 12.69 32.97 23.24
N ALA A 12 12.82 31.74 23.72
CA ALA A 12 13.89 30.72 23.85
C ALA A 12 13.25 29.62 24.72
N ALA A 13 13.61 28.36 24.47
CA ALA A 13 13.70 27.25 25.44
C ALA A 13 13.76 25.96 24.62
N LEU A 14 14.90 25.28 24.46
CA LEU A 14 15.52 24.39 25.45
C LEU A 14 14.49 23.48 26.15
N CYS A 15 14.27 22.30 25.59
CA CYS A 15 14.16 21.07 26.37
C CYS A 15 15.17 20.08 25.79
N SER A 16 16.37 20.11 26.35
CA SER A 16 17.32 19.01 26.36
C SER A 16 16.75 17.82 27.13
N ALA A 17 16.89 16.63 26.53
CA ALA A 17 16.97 15.32 27.17
C ALA A 17 15.80 14.88 28.08
N CYS A 18 14.99 13.95 27.55
CA CYS A 18 14.66 12.74 28.29
C CYS A 18 14.64 11.60 27.28
N GLU A 19 15.65 10.73 27.35
CA GLU A 19 15.55 9.38 26.82
C GLU A 19 14.27 8.74 27.36
N THR A 20 13.47 8.17 26.46
CA THR A 20 12.73 6.94 26.76
C THR A 20 12.65 6.19 25.45
N ASP A 21 13.37 5.08 25.39
CA ASP A 21 13.06 3.95 24.53
C ASP A 21 11.56 3.64 24.64
N ASN A 22 10.84 3.84 23.55
CA ASN A 22 9.98 2.79 23.02
C ASN A 22 9.49 3.17 21.63
N GLU A 23 9.84 2.28 20.72
CA GLU A 23 9.25 2.06 19.42
C GLU A 23 7.72 1.95 19.51
N VAL A 24 7.11 1.86 18.32
CA VAL A 24 5.72 1.44 18.07
C VAL A 24 4.75 2.62 17.89
N PHE A 25 4.60 3.01 16.61
CA PHE A 25 3.54 3.84 16.01
C PHE A 25 3.52 5.36 16.31
N ALA A 26 4.20 6.15 15.47
CA ALA A 26 3.91 7.58 15.35
C ALA A 26 2.74 7.81 14.36
N THR A 27 1.62 8.20 14.95
CA THR A 27 0.29 8.48 14.39
C THR A 27 0.19 9.66 13.40
N GLN A 28 -0.66 9.45 12.40
CA GLN A 28 -1.55 10.38 11.68
C GLN A 28 -1.30 11.90 11.77
N THR A 29 -1.16 12.53 10.59
CA THR A 29 -1.54 13.94 10.37
C THR A 29 -2.27 14.10 9.03
N ASN A 30 -3.37 14.85 9.08
CA ASN A 30 -4.31 15.09 7.99
C ASN A 30 -3.73 15.96 6.84
N ASN A 31 -4.09 15.57 5.61
CA ASN A 31 -3.88 16.10 4.24
C ASN A 31 -3.74 17.64 4.03
N PRO A 32 -3.25 18.15 2.86
CA PRO A 32 -3.04 17.48 1.56
C PRO A 32 -1.70 17.78 0.81
N THR A 33 -1.44 17.01 -0.26
CA THR A 33 -0.40 17.21 -1.29
C THR A 33 1.06 17.08 -0.82
N ASN A 34 1.50 15.84 -0.60
CA ASN A 34 2.93 15.54 -0.59
C ASN A 34 3.30 14.86 -1.92
N THR A 35 3.91 15.63 -2.83
CA THR A 35 5.05 15.08 -3.56
C THR A 35 6.01 14.58 -2.50
N LEU A 36 6.04 13.26 -2.32
CA LEU A 36 6.83 12.57 -1.31
C LEU A 36 8.31 12.81 -1.66
N HIS A 37 8.86 13.92 -1.18
CA HIS A 37 10.29 14.16 -1.20
C HIS A 37 10.91 13.13 -0.26
N GLN A 38 11.45 12.09 -0.87
CA GLN A 38 12.19 11.03 -0.22
C GLN A 38 13.28 11.64 0.67
N ALA A 39 13.20 11.38 1.98
CA ALA A 39 14.37 11.50 2.82
C ALA A 39 15.40 10.47 2.33
N LYS A 40 16.58 10.93 1.90
CA LYS A 40 17.70 10.07 1.50
C LYS A 40 17.99 9.09 2.65
N GLY A 41 17.73 7.79 2.44
CA GLY A 41 18.20 6.72 3.33
C GLY A 41 17.14 5.84 3.98
N VAL A 42 15.83 6.04 3.74
CA VAL A 42 14.80 5.06 4.14
C VAL A 42 14.55 4.10 2.98
N GLU A 43 14.75 2.80 3.22
CA GLU A 43 14.37 1.75 2.27
C GLU A 43 12.84 1.75 2.13
N VAL A 44 12.35 1.96 0.91
CA VAL A 44 10.90 2.09 0.64
C VAL A 44 10.28 0.70 0.74
N ASN A 45 9.27 0.53 1.60
CA ASN A 45 8.57 -0.75 1.69
C ASN A 45 7.53 -0.93 0.56
N ASP A 46 7.14 -2.18 0.30
CA ASP A 46 6.19 -2.55 -0.76
C ASP A 46 4.88 -1.76 -0.70
N TYR A 47 4.37 -1.48 0.51
CA TYR A 47 3.17 -0.65 0.69
C TYR A 47 3.37 0.80 0.19
N GLN A 48 4.51 1.43 0.51
CA GLN A 48 4.83 2.78 0.03
C GLN A 48 4.99 2.82 -1.49
N ILE A 49 5.57 1.77 -2.09
CA ILE A 49 5.67 1.65 -3.56
C ILE A 49 4.27 1.54 -4.15
N TYR A 50 3.43 0.64 -3.64
CA TYR A 50 2.04 0.48 -4.06
C TYR A 50 1.29 1.81 -4.02
N GLN A 51 1.36 2.54 -2.90
CA GLN A 51 0.72 3.85 -2.73
C GLN A 51 1.25 4.88 -3.73
N SER A 52 2.56 4.94 -3.96
CA SER A 52 3.17 5.85 -4.94
C SER A 52 2.64 5.61 -6.35
N ILE A 53 2.55 4.34 -6.76
CA ILE A 53 2.05 3.95 -8.08
C ILE A 53 0.56 4.28 -8.21
N LEU A 54 -0.24 3.94 -7.21
CA LEU A 54 -1.68 4.19 -7.18
C LEU A 54 -1.99 5.69 -7.23
N ASN A 55 -1.35 6.49 -6.37
CA ASN A 55 -1.60 7.93 -6.25
C ASN A 55 -1.12 8.74 -7.46
N SER A 56 -0.20 8.19 -8.27
CA SER A 56 0.26 8.82 -9.51
C SER A 56 -0.61 8.47 -10.73
N PHE A 57 -1.57 7.55 -10.59
CA PHE A 57 -2.53 7.25 -11.64
C PHE A 57 -3.74 8.21 -11.58
N VAL A 58 -4.18 8.67 -12.74
CA VAL A 58 -5.36 9.55 -12.86
C VAL A 58 -6.46 8.80 -13.59
N TYR A 59 -7.54 8.48 -12.85
CA TYR A 59 -8.76 7.91 -13.42
C TYR A 59 -9.49 8.94 -14.28
N ASP A 60 -9.84 8.56 -15.49
CA ASP A 60 -10.47 9.43 -16.47
C ASP A 60 -11.92 9.03 -16.71
N LYS A 61 -12.84 9.87 -16.22
CA LYS A 61 -14.29 9.63 -16.30
C LYS A 61 -14.85 9.68 -17.73
N GLN A 62 -14.08 10.13 -18.72
CA GLN A 62 -14.48 10.07 -20.12
C GLN A 62 -14.27 8.68 -20.74
N HIS A 63 -13.44 7.86 -20.10
CA HIS A 63 -13.14 6.50 -20.53
C HIS A 63 -13.98 5.50 -19.73
N THR A 64 -14.28 4.36 -20.34
CA THR A 64 -14.89 3.21 -19.66
C THR A 64 -13.97 2.67 -18.58
N TYR A 65 -14.53 1.88 -17.64
CA TYR A 65 -13.72 1.18 -16.64
C TYR A 65 -12.63 0.31 -17.27
N GLN A 66 -12.95 -0.40 -18.36
CA GLN A 66 -11.99 -1.27 -19.05
C GLN A 66 -10.85 -0.50 -19.73
N GLU A 67 -11.14 0.68 -20.29
CA GLU A 67 -10.10 1.57 -20.83
C GLU A 67 -9.22 2.15 -19.72
N ASN A 68 -9.81 2.50 -18.57
CA ASN A 68 -9.05 2.93 -17.40
C ASN A 68 -8.18 1.79 -16.85
N LEU A 69 -8.66 0.54 -16.83
CA LEU A 69 -7.86 -0.62 -16.44
C LEU A 69 -6.65 -0.84 -17.36
N LEU A 70 -6.83 -0.73 -18.67
CA LEU A 70 -5.71 -0.84 -19.62
C LEU A 70 -4.67 0.27 -19.41
N ARG A 71 -5.12 1.51 -19.18
CA ARG A 71 -4.24 2.64 -18.86
C ARG A 71 -3.51 2.44 -17.53
N PHE A 72 -4.21 1.89 -16.54
CA PHE A 72 -3.64 1.58 -15.23
C PHE A 72 -2.57 0.49 -15.36
N GLU A 73 -2.84 -0.59 -16.10
CA GLU A 73 -1.87 -1.65 -16.37
C GLU A 73 -0.58 -1.08 -16.98
N GLN A 74 -0.69 -0.25 -18.03
CA GLN A 74 0.44 0.40 -18.66
C GLN A 74 1.20 1.31 -17.69
N HIS A 75 0.47 2.03 -16.83
CA HIS A 75 1.05 2.90 -15.82
C HIS A 75 1.85 2.10 -14.79
N VAL A 76 1.28 1.05 -14.20
CA VAL A 76 1.96 0.18 -13.24
C VAL A 76 3.23 -0.40 -13.86
N ASN A 77 3.13 -0.97 -15.07
CA ASN A 77 4.25 -1.57 -15.77
C ASN A 77 5.40 -0.59 -16.06
N ARG A 78 5.08 0.69 -16.24
CA ARG A 78 6.07 1.74 -16.42
C ARG A 78 6.68 2.19 -15.09
N GLN A 79 5.86 2.35 -14.04
CA GLN A 79 6.32 2.85 -12.75
C GLN A 79 7.15 1.82 -11.98
N ILE A 80 6.85 0.53 -12.14
CA ILE A 80 7.52 -0.53 -11.38
C ILE A 80 9.01 -0.62 -11.71
N LEU A 81 9.42 -0.20 -12.92
CA LEU A 81 10.82 -0.13 -13.36
C LEU A 81 11.68 0.83 -12.52
N ASN A 82 11.07 1.69 -11.70
CA ASN A 82 11.79 2.54 -10.74
C ASN A 82 12.17 1.78 -9.46
N TYR A 83 11.63 0.58 -9.26
CA TYR A 83 11.71 -0.17 -8.00
C TYR A 83 12.26 -1.59 -8.18
N VAL A 84 12.10 -2.19 -9.36
CA VAL A 84 12.59 -3.55 -9.66
C VAL A 84 13.73 -3.53 -10.68
N PRO A 85 14.67 -4.48 -10.64
CA PRO A 85 15.74 -4.59 -11.63
C PRO A 85 15.19 -4.73 -13.05
N GLN A 86 15.60 -3.84 -13.96
CA GLN A 86 15.08 -3.81 -15.33
C GLN A 86 15.45 -5.04 -16.14
N GLU A 87 16.60 -5.67 -15.83
CA GLU A 87 17.14 -6.82 -16.55
C GLU A 87 16.26 -8.08 -16.42
N THR A 88 15.54 -8.20 -15.30
CA THR A 88 14.66 -9.34 -15.03
C THR A 88 13.19 -9.02 -15.28
N TYR A 89 12.89 -7.75 -15.57
CA TYR A 89 11.52 -7.28 -15.71
C TYR A 89 10.86 -7.80 -16.98
N LYS A 90 9.60 -8.19 -16.85
CA LYS A 90 8.70 -8.52 -17.96
C LYS A 90 7.42 -7.74 -17.81
N TYR A 91 6.87 -7.30 -18.94
CA TYR A 91 5.56 -6.67 -18.93
C TYR A 91 4.50 -7.68 -18.47
N GLU A 92 3.70 -7.27 -17.51
CA GLU A 92 2.68 -8.07 -16.86
C GLU A 92 1.28 -7.53 -17.16
N LYS A 93 0.37 -8.45 -17.51
CA LYS A 93 -1.01 -8.11 -17.87
C LYS A 93 -1.97 -8.49 -16.77
N LEU A 94 -3.06 -7.73 -16.65
CA LEU A 94 -4.24 -8.14 -15.91
C LEU A 94 -4.96 -9.25 -16.66
N ASN A 95 -5.24 -10.35 -15.97
CA ASN A 95 -6.20 -11.32 -16.45
C ASN A 95 -7.61 -10.90 -16.02
N ASN A 96 -8.44 -10.49 -16.97
CA ASN A 96 -9.79 -9.99 -16.69
C ASN A 96 -10.72 -11.07 -16.10
N GLU A 97 -10.56 -12.34 -16.48
CA GLU A 97 -11.36 -13.44 -15.90
C GLU A 97 -11.01 -13.62 -14.42
N GLN A 98 -9.72 -13.59 -14.10
CA GLN A 98 -9.25 -13.65 -12.73
C GLN A 98 -9.66 -12.42 -11.92
N LEU A 99 -9.60 -11.23 -12.52
CA LEU A 99 -10.06 -10.01 -11.86
C LEU A 99 -11.54 -10.11 -11.48
N LEU A 100 -12.40 -10.64 -12.37
CA LEU A 100 -13.82 -10.87 -12.07
C LEU A 100 -14.02 -11.82 -10.88
N VAL A 101 -13.18 -12.86 -10.75
CA VAL A 101 -13.19 -13.74 -9.58
C VAL A 101 -12.82 -12.98 -8.31
N LEU A 102 -11.74 -12.19 -8.35
CA LEU A 102 -11.26 -11.41 -7.20
C LEU A 102 -12.23 -10.31 -6.77
N GLU A 103 -12.98 -9.73 -7.71
CA GLU A 103 -14.02 -8.74 -7.42
C GLU A 103 -15.20 -9.32 -6.60
N GLN A 104 -15.35 -10.64 -6.63
CA GLN A 104 -16.37 -11.40 -5.89
C GLN A 104 -15.79 -12.19 -4.73
N ALA A 105 -14.46 -12.22 -4.57
CA ALA A 105 -13.79 -12.98 -3.55
C ALA A 105 -14.18 -12.48 -2.15
N ASP A 106 -14.40 -13.45 -1.27
CA ASP A 106 -14.56 -13.26 0.16
C ASP A 106 -13.39 -13.93 0.89
N VAL A 107 -13.49 -13.94 2.22
CA VAL A 107 -12.46 -14.45 3.11
C VAL A 107 -12.11 -15.92 2.81
N ASP A 108 -13.06 -16.74 2.33
CA ASP A 108 -12.84 -18.16 2.05
C ASP A 108 -11.92 -18.37 0.84
N PHE A 109 -11.73 -17.35 0.00
CA PHE A 109 -10.78 -17.38 -1.10
C PHE A 109 -9.32 -17.58 -0.63
N ILE A 110 -9.00 -17.21 0.62
CA ILE A 110 -7.66 -17.38 1.22
C ILE A 110 -7.23 -18.85 1.21
N GLU A 111 -8.16 -19.80 1.36
CA GLU A 111 -7.83 -21.22 1.33
C GLU A 111 -7.23 -21.67 -0.01
N GLN A 112 -7.56 -20.98 -1.10
CA GLN A 112 -7.09 -21.29 -2.45
C GLN A 112 -5.67 -20.78 -2.72
N LEU A 113 -5.13 -19.90 -1.86
CA LEU A 113 -3.80 -19.32 -2.02
C LEU A 113 -2.71 -20.34 -1.67
N VAL A 114 -1.56 -20.24 -2.33
CA VAL A 114 -0.39 -21.10 -2.18
C VAL A 114 0.58 -20.49 -1.16
N TYR A 115 0.06 -20.26 0.05
CA TYR A 115 0.83 -19.77 1.20
C TYR A 115 0.90 -20.80 2.31
N THR A 116 1.86 -20.64 3.22
CA THR A 116 1.91 -21.42 4.45
C THR A 116 0.64 -21.23 5.29
N ARG A 117 0.37 -22.19 6.18
CA ARG A 117 -0.79 -22.13 7.08
C ARG A 117 -0.75 -20.88 7.95
N GLU A 118 0.43 -20.55 8.46
CA GLU A 118 0.69 -19.41 9.32
C GLU A 118 0.40 -18.09 8.59
N THR A 119 0.82 -17.99 7.32
CA THR A 119 0.54 -16.83 6.47
C THR A 119 -0.95 -16.71 6.15
N LYS A 120 -1.64 -17.80 5.78
CA LYS A 120 -3.11 -17.78 5.60
C LYS A 120 -3.82 -17.31 6.86
N GLN A 121 -3.43 -17.85 8.02
CA GLN A 121 -3.97 -17.44 9.30
C GLN A 121 -3.76 -15.95 9.55
N ALA A 122 -2.55 -15.43 9.31
CA ALA A 122 -2.26 -14.00 9.44
C ALA A 122 -3.15 -13.13 8.52
N ILE A 123 -3.40 -13.55 7.27
CA ILE A 123 -4.33 -12.85 6.37
C ILE A 123 -5.73 -12.82 6.97
N TYR A 124 -6.27 -13.94 7.48
CA TYR A 124 -7.57 -13.97 8.15
C TYR A 124 -7.64 -12.99 9.34
N VAL A 125 -6.59 -12.94 10.15
CA VAL A 125 -6.55 -12.06 11.33
C VAL A 125 -6.49 -10.57 10.91
N ILE A 126 -5.81 -10.26 9.79
CA ILE A 126 -5.81 -8.92 9.18
C ILE A 126 -7.22 -8.53 8.74
N LEU A 127 -7.88 -9.35 7.91
CA LEU A 127 -9.21 -9.03 7.37
C LEU A 127 -10.29 -8.95 8.45
N SER A 128 -10.11 -9.64 9.57
CA SER A 128 -11.03 -9.54 10.72
C SER A 128 -10.70 -8.40 11.69
N ASN A 129 -9.75 -7.53 11.36
CA ASN A 129 -9.28 -6.41 12.22
C ASN A 129 -8.82 -6.86 13.62
N SER A 130 -8.37 -8.10 13.77
CA SER A 130 -7.93 -8.68 15.04
C SER A 130 -6.41 -8.88 15.10
N PHE A 131 -5.69 -8.32 14.12
CA PHE A 131 -4.28 -8.59 13.92
C PHE A 131 -3.41 -8.03 15.05
N ASN A 132 -2.51 -8.87 15.54
CA ASN A 132 -1.45 -8.48 16.47
C ASN A 132 -0.07 -8.76 15.85
N SER A 133 0.92 -7.93 16.17
CA SER A 133 2.28 -8.06 15.62
C SER A 133 2.99 -9.33 16.07
N GLU A 134 2.53 -9.98 17.15
CA GLU A 134 3.06 -11.26 17.62
C GLU A 134 2.87 -12.39 16.59
N THR A 135 1.82 -12.32 15.76
CA THR A 135 1.53 -13.31 14.71
C THR A 135 2.57 -13.28 13.59
N ILE A 136 3.23 -12.14 13.35
CA ILE A 136 4.31 -12.00 12.34
C ILE A 136 5.53 -12.85 12.71
N GLY A 137 5.81 -12.99 14.00
CA GLY A 137 6.97 -13.75 14.50
C GLY A 137 6.94 -15.24 14.14
N LEU A 138 5.76 -15.77 13.82
CA LEU A 138 5.56 -17.17 13.41
C LEU A 138 5.84 -17.41 11.92
N ILE A 139 5.89 -16.36 11.10
CA ILE A 139 6.11 -16.45 9.66
C ILE A 139 7.62 -16.43 9.39
N THR A 140 8.17 -17.61 9.12
CA THR A 140 9.62 -17.79 8.92
C THR A 140 10.08 -17.49 7.49
N ASN A 141 9.16 -17.52 6.52
CA ASN A 141 9.44 -17.13 5.15
C ASN A 141 9.47 -15.60 5.03
N GLU A 142 10.60 -15.04 4.61
CA GLU A 142 10.82 -13.60 4.50
C GLU A 142 9.87 -12.93 3.50
N ASN A 143 9.62 -13.55 2.34
CA ASN A 143 8.69 -13.02 1.34
C ASN A 143 7.24 -12.99 1.87
N GLU A 144 6.82 -14.06 2.57
CA GLU A 144 5.49 -14.08 3.20
C GLU A 144 5.39 -13.10 4.36
N ARG A 145 6.48 -12.85 5.10
CA ARG A 145 6.53 -11.82 6.14
C ARG A 145 6.33 -10.43 5.54
N HIS A 146 7.07 -10.09 4.49
CA HIS A 146 6.90 -8.82 3.77
C HIS A 146 5.49 -8.66 3.19
N LEU A 147 4.90 -9.74 2.69
CA LEU A 147 3.50 -9.76 2.28
C LEU A 147 2.58 -9.37 3.44
N ILE A 148 2.71 -10.00 4.62
CA ILE A 148 1.85 -9.71 5.77
C ILE A 148 2.03 -8.28 6.27
N GLU A 149 3.25 -7.77 6.33
CA GLU A 149 3.52 -6.37 6.67
C GLU A 149 2.82 -5.40 5.69
N THR A 150 2.89 -5.72 4.40
CA THR A 150 2.24 -4.93 3.34
C THR A 150 0.73 -5.01 3.42
N LEU A 151 0.16 -6.21 3.62
CA LEU A 151 -1.28 -6.41 3.76
C LEU A 151 -1.83 -5.72 5.00
N PHE A 152 -1.10 -5.76 6.12
CA PHE A 152 -1.49 -5.06 7.33
C PHE A 152 -1.55 -3.54 7.11
N ALA A 153 -0.52 -2.96 6.49
CA ALA A 153 -0.51 -1.54 6.14
C ALA A 153 -1.59 -1.17 5.10
N LEU A 154 -1.80 -2.04 4.10
CA LEU A 154 -2.81 -1.87 3.06
C LEU A 154 -4.23 -1.90 3.62
N HIS A 155 -4.51 -2.81 4.55
CA HIS A 155 -5.83 -2.97 5.15
C HIS A 155 -6.10 -1.86 6.18
N SER A 156 -5.12 -1.55 7.04
CA SER A 156 -5.26 -0.55 8.11
C SER A 156 -5.36 0.90 7.61
N ASN A 157 -4.79 1.20 6.44
CA ASN A 157 -4.86 2.53 5.82
C ASN A 157 -5.95 2.62 4.73
N GLY A 158 -6.86 1.66 4.66
CA GLY A 158 -8.08 1.81 3.88
C GLY A 158 -8.92 2.94 4.44
N ASN A 159 -9.37 3.88 3.59
CA ASN A 159 -10.35 4.88 3.99
C ASN A 159 -11.59 4.14 4.50
N GLY A 160 -11.90 4.29 5.79
CA GLY A 160 -12.83 3.46 6.56
C GLY A 160 -14.33 3.62 6.25
N ASP A 161 -14.68 3.71 4.97
CA ASP A 161 -16.08 3.78 4.51
C ASP A 161 -16.54 2.51 3.75
N ASP A 162 -15.65 1.58 3.40
CA ASP A 162 -16.04 0.31 2.73
C ASP A 162 -15.11 -0.87 3.09
N ASP A 163 -15.40 -1.54 4.21
CA ASP A 163 -14.67 -2.73 4.68
C ASP A 163 -14.61 -3.84 3.61
N LEU A 164 -15.67 -3.99 2.80
CA LEU A 164 -15.74 -5.00 1.75
C LEU A 164 -14.77 -4.71 0.61
N LEU A 165 -14.57 -3.44 0.25
CA LEU A 165 -13.59 -3.05 -0.77
C LEU A 165 -12.16 -3.27 -0.26
N ASN A 166 -11.90 -2.92 1.01
CA ASN A 166 -10.59 -3.14 1.63
C ASN A 166 -10.26 -4.64 1.72
N ASP A 167 -11.23 -5.49 2.04
CA ASP A 167 -11.06 -6.95 2.03
C ASP A 167 -10.69 -7.47 0.65
N LYS A 168 -11.47 -7.11 -0.37
CA LYS A 168 -11.22 -7.52 -1.75
C LYS A 168 -9.87 -7.04 -2.26
N ARG A 169 -9.49 -5.81 -1.91
CA ARG A 169 -8.19 -5.24 -2.29
C ARG A 169 -7.04 -6.02 -1.65
N SER A 170 -7.15 -6.36 -0.36
CA SER A 170 -6.17 -7.18 0.35
C SER A 170 -6.09 -8.59 -0.22
N ILE A 171 -7.21 -9.23 -0.51
CA ILE A 171 -7.26 -10.56 -1.16
C ILE A 171 -6.63 -10.51 -2.55
N ALA A 172 -6.94 -9.49 -3.35
CA ALA A 172 -6.38 -9.29 -4.68
C ALA A 172 -4.86 -9.04 -4.64
N PHE A 173 -4.38 -8.28 -3.66
CA PHE A 173 -2.95 -8.08 -3.43
C PHE A 173 -2.26 -9.40 -3.11
N ALA A 174 -2.80 -10.16 -2.14
CA ALA A 174 -2.29 -11.47 -1.75
C ALA A 174 -2.29 -12.45 -2.92
N TYR A 175 -3.35 -12.47 -3.73
CA TYR A 175 -3.40 -13.30 -4.93
C TYR A 175 -2.26 -12.97 -5.90
N GLY A 176 -2.08 -11.68 -6.23
CA GLY A 176 -1.06 -11.24 -7.18
C GLY A 176 0.37 -11.48 -6.68
N ALA A 177 0.61 -11.30 -5.38
CA ALA A 177 1.93 -11.48 -4.76
C ALA A 177 2.48 -12.92 -4.87
N GLN A 178 1.64 -13.92 -5.13
CA GLN A 178 2.08 -15.28 -5.43
C GLN A 178 2.90 -15.38 -6.72
N TYR A 179 2.72 -14.42 -7.63
CA TYR A 179 3.37 -14.39 -8.95
C TYR A 179 4.46 -13.34 -9.00
N SER A 180 4.14 -12.11 -8.59
CA SER A 180 5.10 -11.00 -8.49
C SER A 180 4.49 -9.83 -7.73
N PHE A 181 5.35 -8.92 -7.27
CA PHE A 181 4.90 -7.63 -6.72
C PHE A 181 4.13 -6.80 -7.78
N THR A 182 4.51 -6.88 -9.06
CA THR A 182 3.78 -6.19 -10.15
C THR A 182 2.34 -6.71 -10.26
N GLN A 183 2.11 -8.03 -10.27
CA GLN A 183 0.76 -8.61 -10.24
C GLN A 183 -0.01 -8.15 -9.00
N ALA A 184 0.64 -8.09 -7.82
CA ALA A 184 0.00 -7.62 -6.59
C ALA A 184 -0.53 -6.19 -6.73
N VAL A 185 0.30 -5.27 -7.27
CA VAL A 185 -0.08 -3.87 -7.53
C VAL A 185 -1.19 -3.80 -8.59
N LEU A 186 -1.09 -4.58 -9.67
CA LEU A 186 -2.09 -4.60 -10.74
C LEU A 186 -3.48 -5.01 -10.22
N TYR A 187 -3.59 -6.15 -9.55
CA TYR A 187 -4.89 -6.64 -9.08
C TYR A 187 -5.47 -5.78 -7.96
N ALA A 188 -4.68 -5.44 -6.95
CA ALA A 188 -5.17 -4.59 -5.85
C ALA A 188 -5.55 -3.19 -6.34
N GLY A 189 -4.77 -2.61 -7.25
CA GLY A 189 -5.09 -1.32 -7.87
C GLY A 189 -6.35 -1.38 -8.74
N ALA A 190 -6.54 -2.45 -9.51
CA ALA A 190 -7.76 -2.64 -10.29
C ALA A 190 -9.02 -2.66 -9.41
N ILE A 191 -8.98 -3.38 -8.27
CA ILE A 191 -10.06 -3.36 -7.28
C ILE A 191 -10.30 -1.94 -6.75
N GLU A 192 -9.24 -1.21 -6.40
CA GLU A 192 -9.34 0.16 -5.91
C GLU A 192 -10.00 1.11 -6.92
N LEU A 193 -9.71 0.97 -8.22
CA LEU A 193 -10.28 1.83 -9.26
C LEU A 193 -11.80 1.70 -9.38
N LYS A 194 -12.41 0.62 -8.91
CA LYS A 194 -13.87 0.48 -8.90
C LYS A 194 -14.60 1.55 -8.11
N LYS A 195 -13.96 2.15 -7.10
CA LYS A 195 -14.55 3.26 -6.34
C LYS A 195 -14.85 4.50 -7.20
N HIS A 196 -14.29 4.55 -8.41
CA HIS A 196 -14.44 5.65 -9.37
C HIS A 196 -15.40 5.33 -10.53
N GLN A 197 -15.91 4.10 -10.60
CA GLN A 197 -16.94 3.70 -11.55
C GLN A 197 -18.30 4.28 -11.14
#